data_AF-A0A1X2GM45-F1
#
_entry.id   AF-A0A1X2GM45-F1
#
_cell.length_a   1.000
_cell.length_b   1.000
_cell.length_c   1.000
_cell.angle_alpha   90.00
_cell.angle_beta   90.00
_cell.angle_gamma   90.00
#
_symmetry.space_group_name_H-M   'P 1'
#
loop_
_entity.id
_entity.type
_entity.pdbx_description
1 polymer ?
#
loop_
_entity_poly.entity_id
_entity_poly.type
_entity_poly.pdbx_seq_one_letter_code
_entity_poly.pdbx_strand_id
1 'polypeptide(L)'
;MIGHPFAVLFSFRCFIELFTTVPFIVSNFIHHGQFLYEKVIDPLKSKLIHLICTLMVLLYNGMSAFQYCEATFAGTNYSILDSLYVVMVTLSTVGYGGKPTRVVMMALIVISLAVLPSLLADVARTLQKRNDGGGHVSKGSLPFILIVGTLRPEQVNDILQGFLDREHAEPHLNLIFLDVNPPSEELKLMERNSMWGHRIQFLHGSVLNEDTLLRVRARYAKAIFTISDDNASDASKEDERNTVRLWSLYCFTVIHNVPIYTYNLSPSTAVYQKVAKEIICVGEFKQYLLAMNCRCRGVSTLLTNLLHQRSPMNRYDEPWQAHNIVYKECQVILFAVKTRIENTNRYEILLNPRHYYTIKDSDLCVYMAESPKEVRDIKNLATSSRPASLHKSSSSTPDKHQYRISKLPSTRLALLTGSRTLISRLGQVYDPQQHNKISGISLPLCYLLDKPIKLHDVVIDSAIGMNNHILVCLQQKVTNIFKFVYNLRSPYLKRDDLRDIVILCQSLPEPKMFELLNRFPKLYFMVGNPRYPDDLLRAGLKNAQQVVVISDAEPQENAERSSDSPAM
;
A
#
# COMPACT_ATOMS: atom_id res chain seq x y z
N MET A 1 -0.52 66.87 36.60
CA MET A 1 0.56 65.91 36.29
C MET A 1 0.94 65.20 37.58
N ILE A 2 0.84 63.87 37.66
CA ILE A 2 1.40 63.06 38.76
C ILE A 2 1.99 61.81 38.12
N GLY A 3 3.27 61.51 38.40
CA GLY A 3 3.96 60.36 37.82
C GLY A 3 3.80 59.10 38.67
N HIS A 4 2.80 58.26 38.36
CA HIS A 4 2.78 56.88 38.87
C HIS A 4 3.48 55.94 37.88
N PRO A 5 4.62 55.30 38.24
CA PRO A 5 5.28 54.36 37.34
C PRO A 5 4.38 53.16 36.99
N PHE A 6 3.50 52.75 37.92
CA PHE A 6 2.47 51.73 37.66
C PHE A 6 1.49 52.12 36.54
N ALA A 7 1.14 53.40 36.38
CA ALA A 7 0.26 53.85 35.30
C ALA A 7 0.95 53.78 33.92
N VAL A 8 2.29 53.85 33.89
CA VAL A 8 3.09 53.58 32.69
C VAL A 8 3.20 52.07 32.44
N LEU A 9 3.39 51.27 33.49
CA LEU A 9 3.48 49.81 33.41
C LEU A 9 2.17 49.16 32.90
N PHE A 10 1.03 49.67 33.33
CA PHE A 10 -0.30 49.26 32.85
C PHE A 10 -0.77 50.04 31.60
N SER A 11 0.09 50.88 31.01
CA SER A 11 -0.23 51.56 29.75
C SER A 11 -0.35 50.55 28.60
N PHE A 12 -1.35 50.74 27.74
CA PHE A 12 -1.53 49.95 26.51
C PHE A 12 -0.25 49.86 25.66
N ARG A 13 0.53 50.95 25.63
CA ARG A 13 1.84 50.99 24.95
C ARG A 13 2.87 50.07 25.58
N CYS A 14 2.98 50.08 26.92
CA CYS A 14 3.88 49.17 27.65
C CYS A 14 3.46 47.72 27.47
N PHE A 15 2.15 47.42 27.44
CA PHE A 15 1.65 46.06 27.21
C PHE A 15 1.99 45.52 25.81
N ILE A 16 1.88 46.35 24.77
CA ILE A 16 2.32 46.00 23.40
C ILE A 16 3.84 45.86 23.34
N GLU A 17 4.60 46.80 23.88
CA GLU A 17 6.07 46.75 23.89
C GLU A 17 6.56 45.52 24.68
N LEU A 18 5.92 45.13 25.79
CA LEU A 18 6.23 43.92 26.55
C LEU A 18 6.01 42.64 25.71
N PHE A 19 4.83 42.48 25.10
CA PHE A 19 4.49 41.29 24.32
C PHE A 19 5.24 41.16 22.98
N THR A 20 5.83 42.25 22.48
CA THR A 20 6.61 42.24 21.23
C THR A 20 8.12 42.18 21.48
N THR A 21 8.65 42.94 22.43
CA THR A 21 10.10 43.02 22.68
C THR A 21 10.63 41.89 23.54
N VAL A 22 9.90 41.43 24.58
CA VAL A 22 10.42 40.39 25.47
C VAL A 22 10.65 39.05 24.74
N PRO A 23 9.74 38.54 23.88
CA PRO A 23 10.02 37.33 23.11
C PRO A 23 11.21 37.48 22.13
N PHE A 24 11.39 38.68 21.56
CA PHE A 24 12.51 38.98 20.67
C PHE A 24 13.85 39.05 21.43
N ILE A 25 13.87 39.63 22.62
CA ILE A 25 15.07 39.66 23.47
C ILE A 25 15.42 38.24 23.94
N VAL A 26 14.43 37.45 24.39
CA VAL A 26 14.62 36.05 24.79
C VAL A 26 15.14 35.19 23.63
N SER A 27 14.71 35.43 22.39
CA SER A 27 15.18 34.65 21.23
C SER A 27 16.66 34.90 20.89
N ASN A 28 17.24 36.03 21.28
CA ASN A 28 18.67 36.32 21.10
C ASN A 28 19.58 35.64 22.15
N PHE A 29 19.05 35.32 23.34
CA PHE A 29 19.81 34.64 24.40
C PHE A 29 19.69 33.11 24.37
N ILE A 30 18.82 32.55 23.52
CA ILE A 30 18.66 31.11 23.32
C ILE A 30 19.30 30.73 21.98
N HIS A 31 20.29 29.84 21.99
CA HIS A 31 20.80 29.27 20.75
C HIS A 31 19.66 28.49 20.06
N HIS A 32 19.36 28.83 18.80
CA HIS A 32 18.12 28.43 18.08
C HIS A 32 16.81 29.06 18.59
N GLY A 33 16.84 30.20 19.28
CA GLY A 33 15.65 30.87 19.82
C GLY A 33 14.56 31.24 18.79
N GLN A 34 14.93 31.46 17.52
CA GLN A 34 13.97 31.65 16.42
C GLN A 34 13.05 30.44 16.18
N PHE A 35 13.52 29.22 16.48
CA PHE A 35 12.76 27.98 16.31
C PHE A 35 11.64 27.78 17.36
N LEU A 36 11.53 28.65 18.38
CA LEU A 36 10.37 28.66 19.29
C LEU A 36 9.05 28.92 18.55
N TYR A 37 9.10 29.66 17.43
CA TYR A 37 7.95 29.90 16.55
C TYR A 37 7.82 28.86 15.41
N GLU A 38 8.91 28.18 15.03
CA GLU A 38 8.91 27.14 13.98
C GLU A 38 8.47 25.75 14.51
N LYS A 39 7.80 25.72 15.67
CA LYS A 39 7.07 24.54 16.11
C LYS A 39 5.89 24.34 15.15
N VAL A 40 5.85 23.22 14.43
CA VAL A 40 4.74 22.85 13.52
C VAL A 40 3.45 22.62 14.32
N ILE A 41 2.79 23.73 14.65
CA ILE A 41 1.46 23.83 15.24
C ILE A 41 0.45 23.70 14.11
N ASP A 42 -0.63 22.95 14.32
CA ASP A 42 -1.69 22.81 13.32
C ASP A 42 -2.15 24.21 12.84
N PRO A 43 -2.16 24.51 11.53
CA PRO A 43 -2.39 25.88 11.05
C PRO A 43 -3.76 26.43 11.49
N LEU A 44 -4.75 25.54 11.65
CA LEU A 44 -6.05 25.87 12.24
C LEU A 44 -5.93 26.35 13.70
N LYS A 45 -5.09 25.72 14.53
CA LYS A 45 -4.87 26.16 15.93
C LYS A 45 -4.16 27.50 15.96
N SER A 46 -3.15 27.71 15.12
CA SER A 46 -2.44 28.99 15.01
C SER A 46 -3.41 30.14 14.65
N LYS A 47 -4.22 29.97 13.59
CA LYS A 47 -5.23 30.97 13.21
C LYS A 47 -6.35 31.14 14.24
N LEU A 48 -6.79 30.07 14.91
CA LEU A 48 -7.78 30.16 15.99
C LEU A 48 -7.26 30.95 17.19
N ILE A 49 -6.00 30.71 17.61
CA ILE A 49 -5.33 31.49 18.65
C ILE A 49 -5.24 32.96 18.22
N HIS A 50 -4.82 33.23 16.99
CA HIS A 50 -4.72 34.61 16.47
C HIS A 50 -6.09 35.33 16.44
N LEU A 51 -7.16 34.63 16.03
CA LEU A 51 -8.54 35.15 16.07
C LEU A 51 -8.97 35.47 17.52
N ILE A 52 -8.76 34.54 18.45
CA ILE A 52 -9.12 34.72 19.87
C ILE A 52 -8.33 35.88 20.50
N CYS A 53 -7.02 35.95 20.28
CA CYS A 53 -6.19 37.05 20.77
C CYS A 53 -6.64 38.40 20.19
N THR A 54 -6.96 38.46 18.90
CA THR A 54 -7.45 39.70 18.27
C THR A 54 -8.81 40.12 18.82
N LEU A 55 -9.73 39.17 19.04
CA LEU A 55 -11.02 39.42 19.66
C LEU A 55 -10.87 39.94 21.11
N MET A 56 -9.98 39.36 21.91
CA MET A 56 -9.70 39.80 23.27
C MET A 56 -9.07 41.20 23.31
N VAL A 57 -8.13 41.50 22.40
CA VAL A 57 -7.54 42.85 22.27
C VAL A 57 -8.59 43.88 21.84
N LEU A 58 -9.51 43.52 20.95
CA LEU A 58 -10.59 44.40 20.50
C LEU A 58 -11.62 44.67 21.62
N LEU A 59 -12.03 43.63 22.36
CA LEU A 59 -12.89 43.73 23.53
C LEU A 59 -12.27 44.61 24.63
N TYR A 60 -10.99 44.37 24.97
CA TYR A 60 -10.29 45.13 26.02
C TYR A 60 -10.13 46.61 25.67
N ASN A 61 -9.71 46.92 24.44
CA ASN A 61 -9.58 48.31 23.99
C ASN A 61 -10.94 49.02 23.91
N GLY A 62 -11.98 48.33 23.41
CA GLY A 62 -13.33 48.86 23.41
C GLY A 62 -13.86 49.18 24.80
N MET A 63 -13.70 48.23 25.74
CA MET A 63 -14.09 48.38 27.14
C MET A 63 -13.35 49.57 27.80
N SER A 64 -12.04 49.66 27.61
CA SER A 64 -11.21 50.75 28.15
C SER A 64 -11.59 52.12 27.56
N ALA A 65 -11.81 52.20 26.24
CA ALA A 65 -12.20 53.44 25.57
C ALA A 65 -13.63 53.88 25.92
N PHE A 66 -14.57 52.94 26.04
CA PHE A 66 -15.94 53.19 26.48
C PHE A 66 -15.95 53.73 27.93
N GLN A 67 -15.29 53.02 28.85
CA GLN A 67 -15.25 53.39 30.26
C GLN A 67 -14.55 54.75 30.48
N TYR A 68 -13.47 55.03 29.75
CA TYR A 68 -12.81 56.34 29.78
C TYR A 68 -13.73 57.47 29.30
N CYS A 69 -14.49 57.26 28.22
CA CYS A 69 -15.37 58.29 27.68
C CYS A 69 -16.61 58.56 28.52
N GLU A 70 -17.26 57.54 29.10
CA GLU A 70 -18.38 57.76 30.03
C GLU A 70 -17.90 58.46 31.32
N ALA A 71 -16.77 58.02 31.89
CA ALA A 71 -16.19 58.68 33.07
C ALA A 71 -15.78 60.15 32.81
N THR A 72 -15.27 60.47 31.61
CA THR A 72 -14.79 61.82 31.27
C THR A 72 -15.89 62.76 30.79
N PHE A 73 -16.89 62.27 30.04
CA PHE A 73 -17.88 63.12 29.35
C PHE A 73 -19.32 62.94 29.81
N ALA A 74 -19.67 61.84 30.49
CA ALA A 74 -21.00 61.60 31.05
C ALA A 74 -21.05 61.67 32.58
N GLY A 75 -19.91 61.52 33.26
CA GLY A 75 -19.82 61.52 34.72
C GLY A 75 -20.35 60.23 35.38
N THR A 76 -20.58 59.18 34.59
CA THR A 76 -21.17 57.91 35.00
C THR A 76 -20.09 56.82 35.10
N ASN A 77 -19.90 56.28 36.31
CA ASN A 77 -18.94 55.21 36.55
C ASN A 77 -19.58 53.83 36.29
N TYR A 78 -19.48 53.36 35.04
CA TYR A 78 -19.82 51.97 34.69
C TYR A 78 -18.85 50.97 35.32
N SER A 79 -19.32 49.79 35.72
CA SER A 79 -18.43 48.70 36.10
C SER A 79 -17.72 48.11 34.88
N ILE A 80 -16.66 47.35 35.13
CA ILE A 80 -15.90 46.64 34.09
C ILE A 80 -16.82 45.63 33.35
N LEU A 81 -17.75 44.99 34.06
CA LEU A 81 -18.66 44.00 33.48
C LEU A 81 -19.76 44.66 32.62
N ASP A 82 -20.32 45.79 33.06
CA ASP A 82 -21.31 46.55 32.29
C ASP A 82 -20.68 47.11 31.01
N SER A 83 -19.45 47.63 31.13
CA SER A 83 -18.66 48.13 29.99
C SER A 83 -18.36 47.01 28.98
N LEU A 84 -18.00 45.82 29.46
CA LEU A 84 -17.77 44.64 28.62
C LEU A 84 -19.06 44.18 27.91
N TYR A 85 -20.20 44.17 28.62
CA TYR A 85 -21.51 43.83 28.03
C TYR A 85 -21.88 44.80 26.90
N VAL A 86 -21.81 46.11 27.15
CA VAL A 86 -22.16 47.14 26.17
C VAL A 86 -21.26 47.09 24.92
N VAL A 87 -19.97 46.77 25.09
CA VAL A 87 -19.02 46.60 23.97
C VAL A 87 -19.26 45.28 23.23
N MET A 88 -19.54 44.17 23.92
CA MET A 88 -19.88 42.89 23.29
C MET A 88 -21.15 42.99 22.42
N VAL A 89 -22.21 43.60 22.95
CA VAL A 89 -23.48 43.83 22.24
C VAL A 89 -23.33 44.77 21.03
N THR A 90 -22.32 45.65 21.07
CA THR A 90 -21.96 46.54 19.96
C THR A 90 -21.13 45.82 18.89
N LEU A 91 -20.21 44.93 19.28
CA LEU A 91 -19.47 44.05 18.36
C LEU A 91 -20.40 43.03 17.68
N SER A 92 -21.45 42.56 18.35
CA SER A 92 -22.50 41.73 17.76
C SER A 92 -23.55 42.53 16.98
N THR A 93 -23.26 43.79 16.63
CA THR A 93 -24.08 44.70 15.81
C THR A 93 -25.51 44.96 16.32
N VAL A 94 -25.82 44.70 17.59
CA VAL A 94 -27.15 44.96 18.18
C VAL A 94 -27.24 46.42 18.64
N GLY A 95 -26.19 46.94 19.28
CA GLY A 95 -25.94 48.37 19.47
C GLY A 95 -26.86 49.13 20.44
N TYR A 96 -26.32 49.51 21.60
CA TYR A 96 -26.90 50.53 22.48
C TYR A 96 -25.97 51.75 22.52
N GLY A 97 -26.51 52.99 22.55
CA GLY A 97 -25.67 54.19 22.43
C GLY A 97 -26.28 55.51 22.91
N GLY A 98 -25.78 56.00 24.06
CA GLY A 98 -25.94 57.38 24.53
C GLY A 98 -25.26 58.41 23.61
N LYS A 99 -25.36 59.70 23.91
CA LYS A 99 -24.85 60.76 23.01
C LYS A 99 -23.32 60.99 23.00
N PRO A 100 -22.52 60.79 24.08
CA PRO A 100 -21.07 61.01 24.01
C PRO A 100 -20.30 59.82 23.39
N THR A 101 -20.64 58.58 23.76
CA THR A 101 -19.90 57.37 23.34
C THR A 101 -20.13 56.93 21.91
N ARG A 102 -21.12 57.47 21.20
CA ARG A 102 -21.42 57.14 19.79
C ARG A 102 -20.20 57.14 18.87
N VAL A 103 -19.31 58.13 19.01
CA VAL A 103 -18.12 58.24 18.14
C VAL A 103 -17.14 57.08 18.37
N VAL A 104 -16.89 56.71 19.64
CA VAL A 104 -16.04 55.56 19.99
C VAL A 104 -16.67 54.25 19.48
N MET A 105 -17.97 54.10 19.66
CA MET A 105 -18.70 52.89 19.24
C MET A 105 -18.75 52.76 17.71
N MET A 106 -18.95 53.86 16.98
CA MET A 106 -18.87 53.88 15.51
C MET A 106 -17.45 53.54 15.02
N ALA A 107 -16.41 54.10 15.61
CA ALA A 107 -15.03 53.78 15.27
C ALA A 107 -14.70 52.30 15.55
N LEU A 108 -15.15 51.77 16.69
CA LEU A 108 -14.99 50.36 17.05
C LEU A 108 -15.74 49.42 16.10
N ILE A 109 -16.96 49.77 15.68
CA ILE A 109 -17.71 49.02 14.66
C ILE A 109 -16.92 49.01 13.34
N VAL A 110 -16.43 50.16 12.86
CA VAL A 110 -15.65 50.24 11.61
C VAL A 110 -14.37 49.38 11.68
N ILE A 111 -13.63 49.44 12.80
CA ILE A 111 -12.43 48.61 13.01
C ILE A 111 -12.80 47.12 13.07
N SER A 112 -13.89 46.76 13.75
CA SER A 112 -14.34 45.36 13.85
C SER A 112 -14.76 44.78 12.50
N LEU A 113 -15.49 45.54 11.68
CA LEU A 113 -15.94 45.14 10.34
C LEU A 113 -14.79 45.11 9.32
N ALA A 114 -13.73 45.89 9.52
CA ALA A 114 -12.52 45.79 8.69
C ALA A 114 -11.68 44.55 9.01
N VAL A 115 -11.50 44.23 10.30
CA VAL A 115 -10.56 43.17 10.74
C VAL A 115 -11.22 41.80 10.86
N LEU A 116 -12.34 41.70 11.57
CA LEU A 116 -12.92 40.43 12.00
C LEU A 116 -13.37 39.52 10.83
N PRO A 117 -14.02 40.01 9.75
CA PRO A 117 -14.42 39.17 8.63
C PRO A 117 -13.25 38.51 7.91
N SER A 118 -12.10 39.20 7.82
CA SER A 118 -10.90 38.63 7.18
C SER A 118 -10.35 37.44 7.97
N LEU A 119 -10.23 37.58 9.30
CA LEU A 119 -9.75 36.53 10.20
C LEU A 119 -10.74 35.35 10.28
N LEU A 120 -12.04 35.63 10.33
CA LEU A 120 -13.09 34.59 10.30
C LEU A 120 -13.06 33.82 8.98
N ALA A 121 -12.98 34.50 7.83
CA ALA A 121 -12.86 33.86 6.53
C ALA A 121 -11.60 32.98 6.46
N ASP A 122 -10.48 33.43 7.03
CA ASP A 122 -9.23 32.67 7.01
C ASP A 122 -9.18 31.49 7.96
N VAL A 123 -9.89 31.53 9.09
CA VAL A 123 -10.16 30.36 9.93
C VAL A 123 -11.11 29.39 9.20
N ALA A 124 -12.21 29.89 8.61
CA ALA A 124 -13.18 29.08 7.88
C ALA A 124 -12.56 28.35 6.68
N ARG A 125 -11.79 29.04 5.84
CA ARG A 125 -10.99 28.44 4.73
C ARG A 125 -10.04 27.35 5.22
N THR A 126 -9.44 27.54 6.40
CA THR A 126 -8.48 26.57 6.98
C THR A 126 -9.20 25.37 7.60
N LEU A 127 -10.41 25.57 8.13
CA LEU A 127 -11.30 24.49 8.58
C LEU A 127 -11.85 23.68 7.40
N GLN A 128 -12.29 24.35 6.33
CA GLN A 128 -12.72 23.70 5.10
C GLN A 128 -11.60 22.84 4.52
N LYS A 129 -10.40 23.43 4.28
CA LYS A 129 -9.22 22.66 3.84
C LYS A 129 -8.90 21.46 4.73
N ARG A 130 -9.16 21.52 6.05
CA ARG A 130 -9.01 20.36 6.93
C ARG A 130 -10.07 19.29 6.68
N ASN A 131 -11.33 19.68 6.52
CA ASN A 131 -12.46 18.79 6.21
C ASN A 131 -12.34 18.13 4.83
N ASP A 132 -11.66 18.79 3.89
CA ASP A 132 -11.33 18.28 2.56
C ASP A 132 -10.19 17.23 2.57
N GLY A 133 -9.60 16.92 3.73
CA GLY A 133 -8.46 16.01 3.90
C GLY A 133 -7.09 16.70 4.01
N GLY A 134 -7.03 18.03 4.05
CA GLY A 134 -5.80 18.82 4.24
C GLY A 134 -5.29 18.80 5.70
N GLY A 135 -5.77 17.85 6.51
CA GLY A 135 -5.36 17.64 7.89
C GLY A 135 -3.89 17.26 8.05
N HIS A 136 -3.44 17.28 9.30
CA HIS A 136 -2.08 16.87 9.69
C HIS A 136 -2.17 15.59 10.52
N VAL A 137 -1.14 14.75 10.44
CA VAL A 137 -1.04 13.55 11.28
C VAL A 137 -0.69 13.97 12.71
N SER A 138 -1.40 13.44 13.71
CA SER A 138 -1.15 13.80 15.11
C SER A 138 0.12 13.12 15.67
N LYS A 139 0.66 13.56 16.81
CA LYS A 139 1.74 12.82 17.48
C LYS A 139 1.22 11.58 18.23
N GLY A 140 -0.06 11.55 18.60
CA GLY A 140 -0.72 10.39 19.22
C GLY A 140 -1.09 9.30 18.20
N SER A 141 -1.03 9.60 16.89
CA SER A 141 -1.26 8.64 15.81
C SER A 141 -0.07 7.72 15.54
N LEU A 142 0.96 7.70 16.41
CA LEU A 142 2.12 6.82 16.31
C LEU A 142 1.93 5.59 17.22
N PRO A 143 2.20 4.36 16.74
CA PRO A 143 2.68 4.01 15.39
C PRO A 143 1.56 4.05 14.33
N PHE A 144 1.95 4.32 13.08
CA PHE A 144 1.06 4.17 11.93
C PHE A 144 1.73 3.51 10.73
N ILE A 145 0.93 2.92 9.85
CA ILE A 145 1.29 2.60 8.48
C ILE A 145 0.68 3.65 7.56
N LEU A 146 1.45 4.10 6.56
CA LEU A 146 0.99 5.01 5.51
C LEU A 146 0.64 4.21 4.25
N ILE A 147 -0.52 4.45 3.67
CA ILE A 147 -0.99 3.86 2.42
C ILE A 147 -1.20 4.99 1.41
N VAL A 148 -0.57 4.87 0.23
CA VAL A 148 -0.54 5.88 -0.81
C VAL A 148 -1.00 5.28 -2.13
N GLY A 149 -2.01 5.87 -2.78
CA GLY A 149 -2.54 5.40 -4.06
C GLY A 149 -3.84 6.12 -4.42
N THR A 150 -4.53 5.65 -5.45
CA THR A 150 -5.96 5.94 -5.63
C THR A 150 -6.75 5.07 -4.65
N LEU A 151 -7.72 5.62 -3.92
CA LEU A 151 -8.40 4.90 -2.84
C LEU A 151 -9.90 4.71 -3.08
N ARG A 152 -10.31 3.47 -3.39
CA ARG A 152 -11.73 3.06 -3.49
C ARG A 152 -12.25 2.54 -2.14
N PRO A 153 -13.54 2.76 -1.78
CA PRO A 153 -14.12 2.31 -0.51
C PRO A 153 -13.97 0.81 -0.24
N GLU A 154 -14.24 -0.04 -1.24
CA GLU A 154 -14.15 -1.50 -1.13
C GLU A 154 -12.72 -1.97 -0.83
N GLN A 155 -11.77 -1.50 -1.64
CA GLN A 155 -10.34 -1.78 -1.48
C GLN A 155 -9.80 -1.30 -0.14
N VAL A 156 -10.32 -0.17 0.37
CA VAL A 156 -9.99 0.29 1.72
C VAL A 156 -10.59 -0.66 2.77
N ASN A 157 -11.86 -1.07 2.68
CA ASN A 157 -12.44 -2.07 3.59
C ASN A 157 -11.59 -3.36 3.65
N ASP A 158 -11.16 -3.88 2.50
CA ASP A 158 -10.34 -5.10 2.44
C ASP A 158 -8.96 -4.90 3.10
N ILE A 159 -8.38 -3.72 2.95
CA ILE A 159 -7.15 -3.32 3.68
C ILE A 159 -7.42 -3.20 5.19
N LEU A 160 -8.57 -2.65 5.61
CA LEU A 160 -8.93 -2.53 7.01
C LEU A 160 -9.08 -3.92 7.64
N GLN A 161 -9.91 -4.81 7.08
CA GLN A 161 -10.02 -6.20 7.54
C GLN A 161 -8.64 -6.90 7.52
N GLY A 162 -7.88 -6.68 6.44
CA GLY A 162 -6.55 -7.24 6.22
C GLY A 162 -5.45 -6.79 7.20
N PHE A 163 -5.64 -5.71 7.95
CA PHE A 163 -4.67 -5.22 8.96
C PHE A 163 -5.23 -5.14 10.39
N LEU A 164 -6.52 -4.86 10.56
CA LEU A 164 -7.12 -4.40 11.82
C LEU A 164 -7.93 -5.45 12.58
N ASP A 165 -8.46 -6.45 11.88
CA ASP A 165 -9.33 -7.51 12.45
C ASP A 165 -8.60 -8.83 12.72
N ARG A 166 -7.27 -8.84 12.59
CA ARG A 166 -6.44 -10.01 12.92
C ARG A 166 -6.48 -10.26 14.43
N GLU A 167 -6.50 -11.53 14.85
CA GLU A 167 -6.35 -11.94 16.28
C GLU A 167 -5.06 -11.38 16.92
N HIS A 168 -4.09 -10.95 16.10
CA HIS A 168 -2.80 -10.35 16.49
C HIS A 168 -2.59 -8.95 15.91
N ALA A 169 -3.67 -8.23 15.58
CA ALA A 169 -3.59 -6.83 15.19
C ALA A 169 -3.00 -6.00 16.35
N GLU A 170 -1.99 -5.18 16.07
CA GLU A 170 -1.38 -4.32 17.09
C GLU A 170 -2.40 -3.30 17.59
N PRO A 171 -2.73 -3.25 18.90
CA PRO A 171 -3.92 -2.54 19.39
C PRO A 171 -3.90 -1.03 19.10
N HIS A 172 -2.70 -0.43 19.09
CA HIS A 172 -2.47 1.00 18.85
C HIS A 172 -1.91 1.30 17.45
N LEU A 173 -2.03 0.37 16.50
CA LEU A 173 -1.62 0.61 15.11
C LEU A 173 -2.70 1.40 14.37
N ASN A 174 -2.29 2.56 13.85
CA ASN A 174 -3.15 3.44 13.05
C ASN A 174 -2.88 3.24 11.55
N LEU A 175 -3.88 3.47 10.71
CA LEU A 175 -3.76 3.43 9.25
C LEU A 175 -4.07 4.82 8.68
N ILE A 176 -3.10 5.37 7.97
CA ILE A 176 -3.19 6.72 7.40
C ILE A 176 -3.17 6.58 5.89
N PHE A 177 -4.19 7.15 5.26
CA PHE A 177 -4.50 7.00 3.86
C PHE A 177 -4.24 8.32 3.13
N LEU A 178 -3.50 8.27 2.01
CA LEU A 178 -3.09 9.44 1.25
C LEU A 178 -3.38 9.25 -0.25
N ASP A 179 -4.40 9.94 -0.74
CA ASP A 179 -4.69 10.09 -2.17
C ASP A 179 -4.21 11.47 -2.65
N VAL A 180 -4.07 11.67 -3.96
CA VAL A 180 -3.91 13.01 -4.55
C VAL A 180 -5.23 13.79 -4.46
N ASN A 181 -6.35 13.08 -4.63
CA ASN A 181 -7.71 13.59 -4.62
C ASN A 181 -8.26 13.74 -3.19
N PRO A 182 -9.24 14.64 -2.96
CA PRO A 182 -9.97 14.65 -1.69
C PRO A 182 -10.73 13.32 -1.48
N PRO A 183 -10.80 12.79 -0.24
CA PRO A 183 -11.54 11.56 0.03
C PRO A 183 -13.03 11.74 -0.27
N SER A 184 -13.67 10.70 -0.81
CA SER A 184 -15.11 10.68 -1.07
C SER A 184 -15.92 10.78 0.22
N GLU A 185 -17.18 11.18 0.12
CA GLU A 185 -18.08 11.23 1.29
C GLU A 185 -18.27 9.85 1.94
N GLU A 186 -18.13 8.75 1.19
CA GLU A 186 -18.15 7.39 1.72
C GLU A 186 -16.91 7.06 2.56
N LEU A 187 -15.71 7.47 2.13
CA LEU A 187 -14.49 7.34 2.96
C LEU A 187 -14.58 8.20 4.22
N LYS A 188 -15.13 9.43 4.12
CA LYS A 188 -15.41 10.30 5.28
C LYS A 188 -16.47 9.70 6.22
N LEU A 189 -17.49 9.04 5.67
CA LEU A 189 -18.51 8.33 6.44
C LEU A 189 -17.90 7.13 7.17
N MET A 190 -16.99 6.40 6.52
CA MET A 190 -16.25 5.30 7.13
C MET A 190 -15.30 5.79 8.25
N GLU A 191 -14.60 6.92 8.09
CA GLU A 191 -13.79 7.51 9.17
C GLU A 191 -14.64 7.88 10.40
N ARG A 192 -15.90 8.27 10.21
CA ARG A 192 -16.81 8.70 11.29
C ARG A 192 -17.59 7.55 11.93
N ASN A 193 -18.06 6.59 11.14
CA ASN A 193 -19.05 5.59 11.57
C ASN A 193 -18.47 4.18 11.75
N SER A 194 -17.24 3.91 11.30
CA SER A 194 -16.61 2.60 11.48
C SER A 194 -16.11 2.41 12.93
N MET A 195 -16.17 1.15 13.39
CA MET A 195 -15.53 0.69 14.63
C MET A 195 -14.05 1.11 14.74
N TRP A 196 -13.36 1.19 13.60
CA TRP A 196 -11.94 1.57 13.55
C TRP A 196 -11.70 3.06 13.26
N GLY A 197 -12.74 3.90 13.18
CA GLY A 197 -12.62 5.32 12.80
C GLY A 197 -11.58 6.10 13.61
N HIS A 198 -11.47 5.80 14.90
CA HIS A 198 -10.46 6.37 15.80
C HIS A 198 -9.00 5.98 15.50
N ARG A 199 -8.76 4.99 14.61
CA ARG A 199 -7.45 4.52 14.14
C ARG A 199 -7.18 4.85 12.66
N ILE A 200 -8.15 5.43 11.96
CA ILE A 200 -8.09 5.73 10.52
C ILE A 200 -7.97 7.24 10.34
N GLN A 201 -7.22 7.69 9.33
CA GLN A 201 -7.23 9.08 8.91
C GLN A 201 -7.06 9.18 7.39
N PHE A 202 -8.03 9.77 6.68
CA PHE A 202 -7.89 10.09 5.26
C PHE A 202 -7.31 11.50 5.06
N LEU A 203 -6.31 11.59 4.19
CA LEU A 203 -5.64 12.82 3.83
C LEU A 203 -5.56 12.94 2.31
N HIS A 204 -5.65 14.16 1.79
CA HIS A 204 -5.38 14.45 0.38
C HIS A 204 -4.02 15.14 0.23
N GLY A 205 -3.33 14.92 -0.89
CA GLY A 205 -2.11 15.63 -1.29
C GLY A 205 -1.13 14.76 -2.07
N SER A 206 -0.48 15.36 -3.08
CA SER A 206 0.59 14.67 -3.81
C SER A 206 1.80 14.44 -2.91
N VAL A 207 2.30 13.19 -2.88
CA VAL A 207 3.58 12.82 -2.25
C VAL A 207 4.79 13.52 -2.86
N LEU A 208 4.67 14.01 -4.10
CA LEU A 208 5.76 14.72 -4.78
C LEU A 208 6.08 16.09 -4.14
N ASN A 209 5.19 16.60 -3.28
CA ASN A 209 5.36 17.86 -2.56
C ASN A 209 5.86 17.57 -1.14
N GLU A 210 7.01 18.16 -0.75
CA GLU A 210 7.59 17.91 0.57
C GLU A 210 6.67 18.32 1.73
N ASP A 211 5.89 19.40 1.57
CA ASP A 211 4.85 19.83 2.52
C ASP A 211 3.85 18.71 2.86
N THR A 212 3.44 17.91 1.86
CA THR A 212 2.57 16.75 2.09
C THR A 212 3.29 15.72 2.94
N LEU A 213 4.54 15.39 2.63
CA LEU A 213 5.30 14.36 3.33
C LEU A 213 5.66 14.77 4.77
N LEU A 214 5.87 16.06 5.03
CA LEU A 214 6.03 16.64 6.36
C LEU A 214 4.71 16.60 7.16
N ARG A 215 3.60 17.01 6.54
CA ARG A 215 2.24 17.01 7.13
C ARG A 215 1.73 15.60 7.47
N VAL A 216 2.06 14.64 6.62
CA VAL A 216 1.79 13.19 6.77
C VAL A 216 2.82 12.50 7.68
N ARG A 217 3.94 13.17 7.97
CA ARG A 217 5.06 12.66 8.79
C ARG A 217 5.63 11.33 8.28
N ALA A 218 5.78 11.17 6.97
CA ALA A 218 6.22 9.90 6.35
C ALA A 218 7.55 9.35 6.91
N ARG A 219 8.47 10.22 7.37
CA ARG A 219 9.72 9.86 8.08
C ARG A 219 9.53 9.09 9.40
N TYR A 220 8.33 9.06 9.95
CA TYR A 220 7.97 8.40 11.21
C TYR A 220 6.98 7.24 11.02
N ALA A 221 6.61 6.91 9.78
CA ALA A 221 5.75 5.76 9.48
C ALA A 221 6.49 4.44 9.80
N LYS A 222 5.77 3.44 10.32
CA LYS A 222 6.30 2.10 10.60
C LYS A 222 6.57 1.30 9.32
N ALA A 223 5.73 1.51 8.32
CA ALA A 223 5.90 1.07 6.94
C ALA A 223 5.08 1.99 6.01
N ILE A 224 5.42 1.99 4.73
CA ILE A 224 4.68 2.71 3.69
C ILE A 224 4.28 1.71 2.60
N PHE A 225 3.04 1.78 2.12
CA PHE A 225 2.53 0.99 0.99
C PHE A 225 2.17 1.92 -0.16
N THR A 226 2.68 1.65 -1.36
CA THR A 226 2.37 2.40 -2.59
C THR A 226 1.59 1.52 -3.57
N ILE A 227 0.39 1.95 -3.95
CA ILE A 227 -0.61 1.10 -4.62
C ILE A 227 -1.00 1.71 -5.97
N SER A 228 -0.83 0.94 -7.04
CA SER A 228 -1.43 1.22 -8.37
C SER A 228 -2.92 0.89 -8.35
N ASP A 229 -3.73 1.71 -9.02
CA ASP A 229 -5.16 1.48 -9.26
C ASP A 229 -5.36 0.43 -10.38
N ASP A 230 -6.07 -0.65 -10.08
CA ASP A 230 -6.30 -1.75 -11.05
C ASP A 230 -7.42 -1.47 -12.06
N ASN A 231 -8.32 -0.52 -11.79
CA ASN A 231 -9.32 -0.03 -12.78
C ASN A 231 -8.73 1.03 -13.73
N ALA A 232 -7.43 1.35 -13.63
CA ALA A 232 -6.79 2.37 -14.44
C ALA A 232 -6.80 2.01 -15.95
N SER A 233 -7.34 2.90 -16.77
CA SER A 233 -7.49 2.73 -18.23
C SER A 233 -6.17 2.55 -19.02
N ASP A 234 -5.03 2.82 -18.39
CA ASP A 234 -3.70 2.42 -18.86
C ASP A 234 -2.82 2.02 -17.66
N ALA A 235 -2.72 0.71 -17.46
CA ALA A 235 -1.93 0.12 -16.38
C ALA A 235 -0.43 0.48 -16.44
N SER A 236 0.14 0.76 -17.62
CA SER A 236 1.55 1.20 -17.73
C SER A 236 1.70 2.61 -17.17
N LYS A 237 0.81 3.53 -17.56
CA LYS A 237 0.82 4.90 -17.05
C LYS A 237 0.58 4.99 -15.55
N GLU A 238 -0.26 4.13 -14.98
CA GLU A 238 -0.50 4.12 -13.53
C GLU A 238 0.67 3.51 -12.75
N ASP A 239 1.29 2.43 -13.25
CA ASP A 239 2.54 1.91 -12.68
C ASP A 239 3.71 2.90 -12.81
N GLU A 240 3.78 3.68 -13.89
CA GLU A 240 4.75 4.78 -14.06
C GLU A 240 4.52 5.87 -13.00
N ARG A 241 3.27 6.31 -12.80
CA ARG A 241 2.91 7.24 -11.71
C ARG A 241 3.29 6.67 -10.34
N ASN A 242 2.95 5.41 -10.07
CA ASN A 242 3.26 4.73 -8.81
C ASN A 242 4.77 4.60 -8.58
N THR A 243 5.55 4.37 -9.64
CA THR A 243 7.03 4.38 -9.60
C THR A 243 7.57 5.74 -9.15
N VAL A 244 7.02 6.85 -9.68
CA VAL A 244 7.44 8.21 -9.28
C VAL A 244 7.00 8.54 -7.84
N ARG A 245 5.79 8.11 -7.42
CA ARG A 245 5.35 8.19 -6.00
C ARG A 245 6.34 7.48 -5.07
N LEU A 246 6.71 6.24 -5.41
CA LEU A 246 7.67 5.42 -4.67
C LEU A 246 9.06 6.07 -4.57
N TRP A 247 9.60 6.59 -5.67
CA TRP A 247 10.91 7.26 -5.67
C TRP A 247 10.92 8.51 -4.79
N SER A 248 9.85 9.32 -4.84
CA SER A 248 9.71 10.51 -3.98
C SER A 248 9.67 10.14 -2.48
N LEU A 249 8.84 9.15 -2.12
CA LEU A 249 8.76 8.62 -0.76
C LEU A 249 10.09 8.04 -0.28
N TYR A 250 10.82 7.31 -1.13
CA TYR A 250 12.13 6.77 -0.83
C TYR A 250 13.14 7.88 -0.53
N CYS A 251 13.27 8.88 -1.41
CA CYS A 251 14.19 10.00 -1.22
C CYS A 251 13.94 10.78 0.08
N PHE A 252 12.67 10.96 0.48
CA PHE A 252 12.31 11.67 1.71
C PHE A 252 12.48 10.83 2.99
N THR A 253 12.49 9.49 2.90
CA THR A 253 12.49 8.59 4.07
C THR A 253 13.73 7.71 4.23
N VAL A 254 14.63 7.66 3.24
CA VAL A 254 15.85 6.81 3.26
C VAL A 254 16.72 7.03 4.51
N ILE A 255 16.87 8.28 4.98
CA ILE A 255 17.63 8.63 6.19
C ILE A 255 17.02 7.98 7.45
N HIS A 256 15.70 7.76 7.45
CA HIS A 256 14.95 7.15 8.56
C HIS A 256 14.75 5.63 8.38
N ASN A 257 15.27 5.03 7.31
CA ASN A 257 15.20 3.60 7.01
C ASN A 257 13.76 3.01 7.06
N VAL A 258 12.77 3.80 6.62
CA VAL A 258 11.36 3.38 6.61
C VAL A 258 11.15 2.32 5.52
N PRO A 259 10.58 1.14 5.83
CA PRO A 259 10.37 0.10 4.83
C PRO A 259 9.17 0.43 3.93
N ILE A 260 9.44 0.65 2.64
CA ILE A 260 8.41 0.87 1.62
C ILE A 260 8.11 -0.44 0.89
N TYR A 261 6.83 -0.73 0.70
CA TYR A 261 6.27 -1.87 -0.03
C TYR A 261 5.45 -1.33 -1.21
N THR A 262 5.47 -1.99 -2.36
CA THR A 262 4.74 -1.51 -3.55
C THR A 262 3.88 -2.61 -4.18
N TYR A 263 2.70 -2.22 -4.65
CA TYR A 263 1.72 -3.06 -5.35
C TYR A 263 1.53 -2.49 -6.76
N ASN A 264 1.83 -3.30 -7.76
CA ASN A 264 2.08 -2.87 -9.13
C ASN A 264 1.39 -3.82 -10.13
N LEU A 265 0.84 -3.30 -11.22
CA LEU A 265 -0.04 -4.07 -12.10
C LEU A 265 0.76 -5.03 -13.00
N SER A 266 1.77 -4.49 -13.69
CA SER A 266 2.56 -5.21 -14.69
C SER A 266 3.94 -5.66 -14.18
N PRO A 267 4.46 -6.83 -14.62
CA PRO A 267 5.84 -7.22 -14.34
C PRO A 267 6.88 -6.46 -15.18
N SER A 268 6.47 -5.71 -16.22
CA SER A 268 7.38 -4.92 -17.06
C SER A 268 7.83 -3.60 -16.41
N THR A 269 6.97 -3.00 -15.60
CA THR A 269 7.16 -1.72 -14.90
C THR A 269 7.83 -1.89 -13.54
N ALA A 270 7.62 -3.05 -12.88
CA ALA A 270 8.28 -3.45 -11.63
C ALA A 270 9.83 -3.35 -11.68
N VAL A 271 10.45 -3.39 -12.87
CA VAL A 271 11.88 -3.14 -13.13
C VAL A 271 12.42 -1.89 -12.44
N TYR A 272 11.61 -0.83 -12.38
CA TYR A 272 11.99 0.51 -11.94
C TYR A 272 11.76 0.72 -10.43
N GLN A 273 11.01 -0.19 -9.78
CA GLN A 273 10.58 -0.06 -8.38
C GLN A 273 11.50 -0.74 -7.37
N LYS A 274 12.73 -1.11 -7.77
CA LYS A 274 13.73 -1.85 -6.96
C LYS A 274 14.21 -1.16 -5.66
N VAL A 275 13.77 0.08 -5.40
CA VAL A 275 13.98 0.77 -4.11
C VAL A 275 12.97 0.33 -3.04
N ALA A 276 11.84 -0.25 -3.43
CA ALA A 276 10.93 -0.90 -2.51
C ALA A 276 11.55 -2.18 -1.92
N LYS A 277 11.22 -2.48 -0.67
CA LYS A 277 11.71 -3.63 0.10
C LYS A 277 11.17 -4.95 -0.44
N GLU A 278 9.91 -4.96 -0.85
CA GLU A 278 9.24 -6.05 -1.59
C GLU A 278 8.30 -5.40 -2.63
N ILE A 279 8.13 -6.06 -3.77
CA ILE A 279 7.29 -5.63 -4.89
C ILE A 279 6.28 -6.74 -5.15
N ILE A 280 4.99 -6.43 -5.08
CA ILE A 280 3.88 -7.36 -5.38
C ILE A 280 3.34 -7.01 -6.76
N CYS A 281 3.39 -7.96 -7.70
CA CYS A 281 2.86 -7.77 -9.05
C CYS A 281 1.56 -8.55 -9.27
N VAL A 282 0.47 -7.84 -9.57
CA VAL A 282 -0.87 -8.43 -9.76
C VAL A 282 -0.89 -9.40 -10.94
N GLY A 283 -0.44 -8.95 -12.12
CA GLY A 283 -0.40 -9.76 -13.32
C GLY A 283 0.51 -10.99 -13.20
N GLU A 284 1.61 -10.90 -12.44
CA GLU A 284 2.49 -12.04 -12.17
C GLU A 284 1.82 -13.06 -11.23
N PHE A 285 1.11 -12.58 -10.19
CA PHE A 285 0.44 -13.44 -9.23
C PHE A 285 -0.79 -14.15 -9.84
N LYS A 286 -1.62 -13.43 -10.62
CA LYS A 286 -2.73 -14.01 -11.39
C LYS A 286 -2.22 -15.12 -12.34
N GLN A 287 -1.18 -14.85 -13.14
CA GLN A 287 -0.52 -15.87 -13.97
C GLN A 287 0.04 -17.07 -13.18
N TYR A 288 0.59 -16.84 -11.98
CA TYR A 288 1.12 -17.90 -11.14
C TYR A 288 0.02 -18.82 -10.61
N LEU A 289 -1.07 -18.27 -10.08
CA LEU A 289 -2.21 -19.06 -9.60
C LEU A 289 -2.86 -19.88 -10.73
N LEU A 290 -3.06 -19.29 -11.91
CA LEU A 290 -3.60 -19.99 -13.09
C LEU A 290 -2.68 -21.16 -13.51
N ALA A 291 -1.36 -20.94 -13.59
CA ALA A 291 -0.42 -21.99 -13.94
C ALA A 291 -0.32 -23.10 -12.89
N MET A 292 -0.46 -22.77 -11.60
CA MET A 292 -0.50 -23.76 -10.53
C MET A 292 -1.80 -24.57 -10.55
N ASN A 293 -2.95 -23.95 -10.87
CA ASN A 293 -4.21 -24.66 -11.09
C ASN A 293 -4.14 -25.67 -12.25
N CYS A 294 -3.37 -25.40 -13.30
CA CYS A 294 -3.11 -26.36 -14.38
C CYS A 294 -2.21 -27.53 -13.97
N ARG A 295 -1.50 -27.44 -12.84
CA ARG A 295 -0.68 -28.53 -12.29
C ARG A 295 -1.43 -29.34 -11.23
N CYS A 296 -2.25 -28.67 -10.42
CA CYS A 296 -3.11 -29.28 -9.42
C CYS A 296 -4.36 -28.41 -9.23
N ARG A 297 -5.54 -28.96 -9.51
CA ARG A 297 -6.82 -28.25 -9.42
C ARG A 297 -7.08 -27.79 -7.99
N GLY A 298 -7.60 -26.56 -7.82
CA GLY A 298 -7.94 -25.98 -6.51
C GLY A 298 -6.78 -25.33 -5.75
N VAL A 299 -5.54 -25.35 -6.26
CA VAL A 299 -4.39 -24.72 -5.57
C VAL A 299 -4.55 -23.20 -5.41
N SER A 300 -5.20 -22.50 -6.36
CA SER A 300 -5.50 -21.07 -6.18
C SER A 300 -6.41 -20.83 -4.98
N THR A 301 -7.45 -21.65 -4.81
CA THR A 301 -8.42 -21.55 -3.71
C THR A 301 -7.74 -21.85 -2.37
N LEU A 302 -6.90 -22.89 -2.32
CA LEU A 302 -6.09 -23.20 -1.14
C LEU A 302 -5.16 -22.03 -0.76
N LEU A 303 -4.39 -21.49 -1.71
CA LEU A 303 -3.46 -20.38 -1.45
C LEU A 303 -4.20 -19.10 -1.05
N THR A 304 -5.34 -18.80 -1.68
CA THR A 304 -6.15 -17.62 -1.36
C THR A 304 -6.76 -17.73 0.04
N ASN A 305 -7.27 -18.91 0.42
CA ASN A 305 -7.81 -19.17 1.75
C ASN A 305 -6.73 -19.21 2.84
N LEU A 306 -5.47 -19.53 2.51
CA LEU A 306 -4.34 -19.44 3.45
C LEU A 306 -3.82 -18.00 3.64
N LEU A 307 -4.11 -17.09 2.72
CA LEU A 307 -3.70 -15.68 2.79
C LEU A 307 -4.76 -14.80 3.49
N HIS A 308 -6.05 -15.12 3.33
CA HIS A 308 -7.15 -14.43 4.00
C HIS A 308 -7.44 -15.09 5.35
N GLN A 309 -7.30 -14.36 6.45
CA GLN A 309 -7.81 -14.84 7.73
C GLN A 309 -9.34 -14.82 7.70
N ARG A 310 -9.95 -15.99 7.88
CA ARG A 310 -11.40 -16.18 7.96
C ARG A 310 -11.71 -16.93 9.25
N SER A 311 -12.76 -16.51 9.96
CA SER A 311 -13.31 -17.29 11.07
C SER A 311 -14.16 -18.45 10.51
N PRO A 312 -14.19 -19.62 11.18
CA PRO A 312 -15.16 -20.66 10.84
C PRO A 312 -16.59 -20.15 11.06
N MET A 313 -17.54 -20.61 10.24
CA MET A 313 -18.94 -20.25 10.40
C MET A 313 -19.63 -21.23 11.35
N ASN A 314 -20.40 -20.72 12.31
CA ASN A 314 -21.13 -21.56 13.28
C ASN A 314 -22.30 -22.36 12.66
N ARG A 315 -22.64 -22.09 11.40
CA ARG A 315 -23.70 -22.75 10.64
C ARG A 315 -23.28 -22.82 9.17
N TYR A 316 -23.53 -23.97 8.57
CA TYR A 316 -23.37 -24.23 7.15
C TYR A 316 -24.67 -24.83 6.63
N ASP A 317 -25.11 -24.39 5.46
CA ASP A 317 -26.38 -24.86 4.88
C ASP A 317 -26.17 -26.15 4.06
N GLU A 318 -24.95 -26.38 3.57
CA GLU A 318 -24.60 -27.53 2.73
C GLU A 318 -23.48 -28.41 3.35
N PRO A 319 -23.59 -29.76 3.33
CA PRO A 319 -22.63 -30.65 3.98
C PRO A 319 -21.18 -30.52 3.48
N TRP A 320 -20.98 -30.16 2.21
CA TRP A 320 -19.64 -29.98 1.64
C TRP A 320 -18.90 -28.77 2.22
N GLN A 321 -19.62 -27.77 2.72
CA GLN A 321 -19.04 -26.60 3.36
C GLN A 321 -18.47 -26.97 4.74
N ALA A 322 -19.25 -27.75 5.52
CA ALA A 322 -18.88 -28.24 6.84
C ALA A 322 -17.76 -29.30 6.83
N HIS A 323 -17.59 -30.05 5.73
CA HIS A 323 -16.56 -31.08 5.60
C HIS A 323 -15.13 -30.56 5.84
N ASN A 324 -14.88 -29.26 5.61
CA ASN A 324 -13.58 -28.61 5.83
C ASN A 324 -13.13 -28.56 7.32
N ILE A 325 -14.03 -28.88 8.28
CA ILE A 325 -13.76 -28.80 9.73
C ILE A 325 -13.35 -30.16 10.32
N VAL A 326 -13.51 -31.27 9.59
CA VAL A 326 -13.50 -32.64 10.18
C VAL A 326 -12.09 -33.27 10.26
N TYR A 327 -11.09 -32.51 10.73
CA TYR A 327 -9.76 -33.02 11.07
C TYR A 327 -9.49 -32.82 12.56
N LYS A 328 -9.84 -33.78 13.42
CA LYS A 328 -9.51 -33.70 14.84
C LYS A 328 -8.08 -34.15 15.14
N GLU A 329 -7.58 -33.65 16.26
CA GLU A 329 -6.27 -33.90 16.88
C GLU A 329 -5.09 -33.16 16.21
N CYS A 330 -4.62 -32.11 16.90
CA CYS A 330 -3.39 -31.33 16.63
C CYS A 330 -3.18 -30.89 15.17
N GLN A 331 -4.11 -30.11 14.61
CA GLN A 331 -4.09 -29.56 13.24
C GLN A 331 -3.01 -28.49 12.99
N VAL A 332 -1.73 -28.79 13.23
CA VAL A 332 -0.62 -27.87 12.91
C VAL A 332 0.33 -28.49 11.89
N ILE A 333 0.21 -28.04 10.63
CA ILE A 333 1.00 -28.55 9.51
C ILE A 333 2.28 -27.72 9.39
N LEU A 334 3.42 -28.28 9.79
CA LEU A 334 4.74 -27.75 9.45
C LEU A 334 5.00 -27.95 7.96
N PHE A 335 5.00 -26.87 7.18
CA PHE A 335 5.19 -26.95 5.72
C PHE A 335 6.50 -26.29 5.22
N ALA A 336 7.13 -25.43 6.03
CA ALA A 336 8.41 -24.84 5.69
C ALA A 336 9.27 -24.52 6.91
N VAL A 337 10.59 -24.44 6.70
CA VAL A 337 11.58 -24.02 7.70
C VAL A 337 12.38 -22.87 7.13
N LYS A 338 12.37 -21.72 7.82
CA LYS A 338 13.17 -20.55 7.46
C LYS A 338 14.50 -20.58 8.23
N THR A 339 15.56 -20.99 7.55
CA THR A 339 16.91 -21.16 8.12
C THR A 339 17.84 -20.01 7.70
N ARG A 340 18.95 -19.84 8.42
CA ARG A 340 20.00 -18.87 8.09
C ARG A 340 21.08 -19.54 7.25
N ILE A 341 21.39 -18.97 6.09
CA ILE A 341 22.45 -19.48 5.21
C ILE A 341 23.81 -19.17 5.86
N GLU A 342 24.56 -20.22 6.19
CA GLU A 342 25.92 -20.12 6.73
C GLU A 342 26.82 -19.26 5.83
N ASN A 343 27.73 -18.51 6.46
CA ASN A 343 28.54 -17.46 5.83
C ASN A 343 27.77 -16.26 5.23
N THR A 344 26.47 -16.10 5.50
CA THR A 344 25.74 -14.86 5.15
C THR A 344 24.77 -14.39 6.25
N ASN A 345 24.37 -13.11 6.19
CA ASN A 345 23.25 -12.57 6.99
C ASN A 345 21.89 -12.72 6.29
N ARG A 346 21.74 -13.72 5.40
CA ARG A 346 20.49 -13.99 4.68
C ARG A 346 19.79 -15.24 5.23
N TYR A 347 18.47 -15.19 5.21
CA TYR A 347 17.60 -16.33 5.49
C TYR A 347 17.02 -16.87 4.19
N GLU A 348 16.94 -18.20 4.08
CA GLU A 348 16.16 -18.88 3.05
C GLU A 348 14.94 -19.55 3.66
N ILE A 349 13.97 -19.93 2.82
CA ILE A 349 12.76 -20.66 3.23
C ILE A 349 12.77 -21.99 2.48
N LEU A 350 12.98 -23.08 3.22
CA LEU A 350 12.95 -24.44 2.71
C LEU A 350 11.52 -24.97 2.85
N LEU A 351 10.81 -25.09 1.72
CA LEU A 351 9.50 -25.75 1.67
C LEU A 351 9.70 -27.27 1.76
N ASN A 352 9.02 -27.93 2.70
CA ASN A 352 9.11 -29.37 2.99
C ASN A 352 10.56 -29.94 2.87
N PRO A 353 11.48 -29.55 3.78
CA PRO A 353 12.87 -30.01 3.73
C PRO A 353 12.94 -31.54 3.90
N ARG A 354 13.77 -32.19 3.06
CA ARG A 354 13.94 -33.66 3.07
C ARG A 354 14.46 -34.16 4.42
N HIS A 355 14.12 -35.42 4.76
CA HIS A 355 14.44 -36.10 6.03
C HIS A 355 15.90 -36.06 6.52
N TYR A 356 16.87 -35.67 5.68
CA TYR A 356 18.26 -35.49 6.09
C TYR A 356 18.57 -34.12 6.71
N TYR A 357 17.62 -33.18 6.65
CA TYR A 357 17.72 -31.84 7.23
C TYR A 357 17.30 -31.87 8.71
N THR A 358 18.23 -31.54 9.59
CA THR A 358 17.95 -31.37 11.02
C THR A 358 17.61 -29.90 11.28
N ILE A 359 16.44 -29.65 11.88
CA ILE A 359 16.03 -28.30 12.29
C ILE A 359 16.99 -27.80 13.38
N LYS A 360 17.51 -26.59 13.20
CA LYS A 360 18.46 -25.94 14.11
C LYS A 360 17.71 -25.06 15.11
N ASP A 361 18.30 -24.83 16.29
CA ASP A 361 17.76 -23.90 17.30
C ASP A 361 17.60 -22.45 16.78
N SER A 362 18.27 -22.10 15.67
CA SER A 362 18.16 -20.81 14.98
C SER A 362 17.05 -20.71 13.94
N ASP A 363 16.34 -21.81 13.64
CA ASP A 363 15.40 -21.87 12.53
C ASP A 363 14.00 -21.39 12.90
N LEU A 364 13.35 -20.70 11.98
CA LEU A 364 11.98 -20.23 12.11
C LEU A 364 11.04 -21.18 11.34
N CYS A 365 10.47 -22.16 12.04
CA CYS A 365 9.43 -23.03 11.49
C CYS A 365 8.19 -22.24 11.06
N VAL A 366 7.57 -22.64 9.94
CA VAL A 366 6.38 -22.01 9.37
C VAL A 366 5.26 -23.05 9.27
N TYR A 367 4.16 -22.74 9.93
CA TYR A 367 3.04 -23.65 10.16
C TYR A 367 1.75 -23.15 9.51
N MET A 368 0.85 -24.07 9.16
CA MET A 368 -0.58 -23.81 8.96
C MET A 368 -1.32 -24.34 10.19
N ALA A 369 -2.20 -23.54 10.77
CA ALA A 369 -3.03 -23.86 11.95
C ALA A 369 -4.33 -23.04 11.89
N GLU A 370 -5.34 -23.43 12.68
CA GLU A 370 -6.60 -22.67 12.78
C GLU A 370 -6.40 -21.33 13.52
N SER A 371 -5.74 -21.33 14.67
CA SER A 371 -5.33 -20.13 15.39
C SER A 371 -3.80 -20.12 15.61
N PRO A 372 -3.22 -18.97 15.98
CA PRO A 372 -1.86 -18.94 16.53
C PRO A 372 -1.79 -19.44 17.99
N LYS A 373 -2.89 -19.94 18.59
CA LYS A 373 -2.87 -20.60 19.91
C LYS A 373 -2.05 -21.89 19.86
N GLU A 374 -2.37 -22.78 18.95
CA GLU A 374 -1.74 -24.09 18.79
C GLU A 374 -0.24 -23.96 18.43
N VAL A 375 0.11 -22.90 17.69
CA VAL A 375 1.50 -22.55 17.35
C VAL A 375 2.30 -22.06 18.58
N ARG A 376 1.65 -21.41 19.56
CA ARG A 376 2.27 -21.06 20.84
C ARG A 376 2.47 -22.31 21.71
N ASP A 377 1.52 -23.24 21.70
CA ASP A 377 1.60 -24.46 22.51
C ASP A 377 2.72 -25.39 22.04
N ILE A 378 2.96 -25.51 20.73
CA ILE A 378 4.14 -26.21 20.17
C ILE A 378 5.46 -25.60 20.65
N LYS A 379 5.53 -24.26 20.75
CA LYS A 379 6.73 -23.57 21.26
C LYS A 379 6.98 -23.87 22.75
N ASN A 380 5.91 -24.03 23.52
CA ASN A 380 5.96 -24.41 24.94
C ASN A 380 6.33 -25.90 25.11
N LEU A 381 5.81 -26.78 24.26
CA LEU A 381 6.17 -28.21 24.22
C LEU A 381 7.66 -28.42 23.96
N ALA A 382 8.24 -27.69 22.99
CA ALA A 382 9.65 -27.81 22.62
C ALA A 382 10.64 -27.51 23.77
N THR A 383 10.22 -26.77 24.80
CA THR A 383 11.04 -26.51 26.00
C THR A 383 11.00 -27.65 27.03
N SER A 384 10.11 -28.65 26.87
CA SER A 384 9.88 -29.71 27.86
C SER A 384 10.51 -31.07 27.52
N SER A 385 10.82 -31.35 26.25
CA SER A 385 11.20 -32.70 25.81
C SER A 385 12.34 -32.74 24.78
N ARG A 386 13.49 -33.35 25.17
CA ARG A 386 14.60 -33.71 24.26
C ARG A 386 14.87 -35.22 24.27
N PRO A 387 14.37 -36.00 23.30
CA PRO A 387 14.77 -37.38 23.04
C PRO A 387 15.96 -37.46 22.06
N ALA A 388 16.61 -38.63 21.97
CA ALA A 388 17.87 -38.84 21.26
C ALA A 388 17.75 -39.12 19.75
N SER A 389 18.86 -38.99 19.02
CA SER A 389 18.98 -39.13 17.57
C SER A 389 18.97 -40.58 17.07
N LEU A 390 18.44 -40.81 15.85
CA LEU A 390 18.57 -42.06 15.10
C LEU A 390 19.12 -41.82 13.68
N HIS A 391 19.71 -42.85 13.07
CA HIS A 391 20.62 -42.71 11.93
C HIS A 391 19.97 -42.74 10.53
N LYS A 392 20.72 -42.20 9.56
CA LYS A 392 20.42 -42.24 8.11
C LYS A 392 20.87 -43.57 7.50
N SER A 393 20.17 -44.01 6.46
CA SER A 393 20.68 -44.98 5.47
C SER A 393 20.35 -44.50 4.05
N SER A 394 21.18 -44.86 3.07
CA SER A 394 21.08 -44.37 1.69
C SER A 394 21.39 -45.48 0.68
N SER A 395 20.64 -45.53 -0.42
CA SER A 395 20.85 -46.46 -1.54
C SER A 395 20.74 -45.73 -2.88
N SER A 396 21.47 -46.22 -3.89
CA SER A 396 21.66 -45.55 -5.19
C SER A 396 21.58 -46.53 -6.36
N THR A 397 20.90 -46.15 -7.44
CA THR A 397 20.85 -46.87 -8.73
C THR A 397 20.79 -45.88 -9.92
N PRO A 398 21.19 -46.27 -11.15
CA PRO A 398 21.85 -45.33 -12.07
C PRO A 398 21.06 -44.81 -13.30
N ASP A 399 21.63 -43.76 -13.89
CA ASP A 399 21.57 -43.21 -15.25
C ASP A 399 20.44 -43.56 -16.25
N LYS A 400 19.78 -42.51 -16.77
CA LYS A 400 19.24 -42.42 -18.14
C LYS A 400 19.31 -40.99 -18.71
N HIS A 401 19.86 -40.90 -19.93
CA HIS A 401 19.74 -39.80 -20.92
C HIS A 401 20.10 -38.36 -20.48
N GLN A 402 21.20 -37.87 -21.06
CA GLN A 402 21.90 -36.64 -20.70
C GLN A 402 21.27 -35.40 -21.36
N TYR A 403 20.79 -34.46 -20.53
CA TYR A 403 20.39 -33.10 -20.92
C TYR A 403 20.98 -32.15 -19.87
N ARG A 404 21.56 -31.02 -20.28
CA ARG A 404 22.40 -30.21 -19.39
C ARG A 404 21.58 -29.24 -18.54
N ILE A 405 21.46 -29.52 -17.24
CA ILE A 405 20.93 -28.56 -16.26
C ILE A 405 21.95 -27.42 -16.08
N SER A 406 21.61 -26.23 -16.56
CA SER A 406 22.39 -25.00 -16.34
C SER A 406 22.12 -24.42 -14.94
N LYS A 407 23.17 -24.27 -14.14
CA LYS A 407 23.13 -23.57 -12.83
C LYS A 407 23.62 -22.13 -12.99
N LEU A 408 22.99 -21.14 -12.36
CA LEU A 408 23.44 -19.73 -12.37
C LEU A 408 22.88 -18.86 -11.21
N PRO A 409 23.54 -17.71 -10.91
CA PRO A 409 22.98 -16.50 -10.28
C PRO A 409 22.51 -15.45 -11.32
N SER A 410 21.70 -14.40 -11.04
CA SER A 410 20.87 -14.02 -9.88
C SER A 410 19.64 -13.19 -10.32
N THR A 411 18.55 -12.98 -9.56
CA THR A 411 18.33 -12.62 -8.14
C THR A 411 16.88 -12.97 -7.69
N ARG A 412 16.52 -12.93 -6.38
CA ARG A 412 15.09 -13.04 -5.93
C ARG A 412 14.19 -11.94 -6.53
N LEU A 413 14.78 -10.83 -7.00
CA LEU A 413 14.10 -9.74 -7.74
C LEU A 413 14.22 -9.87 -9.29
N ALA A 414 14.89 -10.89 -9.84
CA ALA A 414 15.08 -10.98 -11.30
C ALA A 414 13.81 -11.38 -12.05
N LEU A 415 12.88 -12.06 -11.36
CA LEU A 415 11.59 -12.49 -11.92
C LEU A 415 10.72 -11.30 -12.37
N LEU A 416 10.81 -10.17 -11.67
CA LEU A 416 10.03 -8.94 -11.85
C LEU A 416 10.51 -8.04 -13.00
N THR A 417 11.10 -8.59 -14.08
CA THR A 417 11.84 -7.72 -15.02
C THR A 417 11.70 -7.92 -16.53
N GLY A 418 11.41 -9.13 -17.03
CA GLY A 418 11.38 -9.39 -18.48
C GLY A 418 12.63 -8.87 -19.24
N SER A 419 13.79 -8.77 -18.57
CA SER A 419 14.86 -7.89 -19.04
C SER A 419 15.54 -8.42 -20.31
N ARG A 420 15.76 -7.53 -21.29
CA ARG A 420 16.58 -7.79 -22.49
C ARG A 420 17.99 -8.32 -22.17
N THR A 421 18.53 -7.99 -20.98
CA THR A 421 19.82 -8.50 -20.49
C THR A 421 19.78 -9.92 -19.92
N LEU A 422 18.59 -10.42 -19.58
CA LEU A 422 18.35 -11.84 -19.25
C LEU A 422 18.00 -12.63 -20.51
N ILE A 423 17.22 -12.05 -21.42
CA ILE A 423 16.82 -12.68 -22.70
C ILE A 423 18.04 -12.98 -23.59
N SER A 424 19.00 -12.06 -23.66
CA SER A 424 20.30 -12.27 -24.34
C SER A 424 21.23 -13.30 -23.67
N ARG A 425 20.96 -13.68 -22.42
CA ARG A 425 21.71 -14.72 -21.67
C ARG A 425 21.02 -16.09 -21.70
N LEU A 426 19.72 -16.13 -21.96
CA LEU A 426 18.98 -17.39 -22.17
C LEU A 426 19.56 -18.10 -23.41
N GLY A 427 20.17 -19.26 -23.19
CA GLY A 427 20.82 -20.08 -24.23
C GLY A 427 22.32 -19.85 -24.42
N GLN A 428 23.01 -19.08 -23.57
CA GLN A 428 24.48 -19.03 -23.58
C GLN A 428 25.09 -20.23 -22.84
N VAL A 429 26.23 -20.75 -23.33
CA VAL A 429 26.90 -21.94 -22.77
C VAL A 429 27.56 -21.61 -21.43
N TYR A 430 27.26 -22.42 -20.41
CA TYR A 430 27.93 -22.34 -19.11
C TYR A 430 29.36 -22.89 -19.21
N ASP A 431 30.36 -22.03 -19.05
CA ASP A 431 31.77 -22.39 -18.85
C ASP A 431 32.09 -22.43 -17.34
N PRO A 432 32.52 -23.58 -16.77
CA PRO A 432 32.87 -23.67 -15.36
C PRO A 432 34.06 -22.82 -14.90
N GLN A 433 34.96 -22.37 -15.80
CA GLN A 433 36.26 -21.83 -15.40
C GLN A 433 36.28 -20.32 -15.09
N GLN A 434 35.26 -19.55 -15.46
CA GLN A 434 35.25 -18.08 -15.31
C GLN A 434 34.77 -17.56 -13.93
N HIS A 435 34.85 -18.38 -12.86
CA HIS A 435 34.06 -18.17 -11.64
C HIS A 435 34.53 -17.06 -10.66
N ASN A 436 35.51 -16.22 -11.02
CA ASN A 436 36.19 -15.31 -10.10
C ASN A 436 35.79 -13.82 -10.15
N LYS A 437 34.79 -13.40 -10.95
CA LYS A 437 34.22 -12.05 -10.90
C LYS A 437 32.69 -12.04 -11.10
N ILE A 438 32.02 -11.11 -10.40
CA ILE A 438 30.56 -10.80 -10.42
C ILE A 438 29.72 -11.67 -9.43
N SER A 439 28.74 -11.02 -8.77
CA SER A 439 28.16 -11.41 -7.46
C SER A 439 26.81 -12.18 -7.53
N GLY A 440 26.50 -12.98 -6.49
CA GLY A 440 25.36 -13.92 -6.45
C GLY A 440 24.24 -13.64 -5.42
N ILE A 441 22.97 -13.87 -5.79
CA ILE A 441 21.79 -13.44 -4.98
C ILE A 441 20.35 -14.02 -5.30
N SER A 442 19.95 -15.08 -6.05
CA SER A 442 20.42 -16.09 -7.02
C SER A 442 19.19 -16.43 -7.97
N LEU A 443 19.24 -17.36 -8.95
CA LEU A 443 18.19 -17.56 -10.01
C LEU A 443 17.43 -18.93 -10.00
N PRO A 444 16.19 -19.01 -10.54
CA PRO A 444 15.43 -20.26 -10.69
C PRO A 444 15.40 -20.84 -12.12
N LEU A 445 15.56 -22.16 -12.25
CA LEU A 445 15.65 -22.89 -13.53
C LEU A 445 14.29 -23.10 -14.22
N CYS A 446 14.32 -23.44 -15.52
CA CYS A 446 13.18 -23.90 -16.33
C CYS A 446 13.66 -24.73 -17.55
N TYR A 447 12.76 -25.46 -18.21
CA TYR A 447 13.03 -26.16 -19.46
C TYR A 447 12.98 -25.19 -20.64
N LEU A 448 14.07 -25.18 -21.42
CA LEU A 448 14.30 -24.27 -22.55
C LEU A 448 14.96 -25.03 -23.71
N LEU A 449 14.84 -24.44 -24.89
CA LEU A 449 15.48 -24.89 -26.13
C LEU A 449 16.77 -24.11 -26.38
N ASP A 450 17.82 -24.83 -26.81
CA ASP A 450 19.13 -24.25 -27.13
C ASP A 450 19.05 -23.23 -28.28
N LYS A 451 18.21 -23.50 -29.28
CA LYS A 451 17.90 -22.62 -30.41
C LYS A 451 16.47 -22.07 -30.28
N PRO A 452 16.24 -20.78 -30.55
CA PRO A 452 14.88 -20.24 -30.64
C PRO A 452 14.16 -20.75 -31.89
N ILE A 453 12.86 -21.04 -31.77
CA ILE A 453 12.00 -21.45 -32.88
C ILE A 453 11.45 -20.19 -33.61
N LYS A 454 11.13 -20.27 -34.91
CA LYS A 454 10.47 -19.17 -35.64
C LYS A 454 8.94 -19.27 -35.50
N LEU A 455 8.23 -18.15 -35.62
CA LEU A 455 6.78 -18.13 -35.41
C LEU A 455 6.01 -19.11 -36.31
N HIS A 456 6.42 -19.30 -37.56
CA HIS A 456 5.75 -20.22 -38.48
C HIS A 456 5.89 -21.70 -38.11
N ASP A 457 6.94 -22.11 -37.39
CA ASP A 457 7.08 -23.51 -36.94
C ASP A 457 6.19 -23.83 -35.71
N VAL A 458 5.57 -22.79 -35.12
CA VAL A 458 4.82 -22.84 -33.85
C VAL A 458 3.32 -22.57 -34.04
N VAL A 459 2.93 -21.99 -35.17
CA VAL A 459 1.53 -21.75 -35.54
C VAL A 459 0.92 -23.04 -36.09
N ILE A 460 -0.26 -23.41 -35.59
CA ILE A 460 -1.02 -24.59 -36.02
C ILE A 460 -2.46 -24.23 -36.39
N ASP A 461 -2.97 -24.85 -37.46
CA ASP A 461 -4.36 -24.62 -37.92
C ASP A 461 -5.41 -25.42 -37.13
N SER A 462 -4.97 -26.51 -36.49
CA SER A 462 -5.80 -27.45 -35.73
C SER A 462 -4.96 -28.22 -34.70
N ALA A 463 -5.53 -28.42 -33.53
CA ALA A 463 -5.02 -29.22 -32.42
C ALA A 463 -5.92 -30.44 -32.10
N ILE A 464 -6.86 -30.81 -32.98
CA ILE A 464 -7.82 -31.92 -32.76
C ILE A 464 -7.13 -33.26 -32.43
N GLY A 465 -5.95 -33.52 -33.01
CA GLY A 465 -5.15 -34.73 -32.73
C GLY A 465 -4.35 -34.69 -31.43
N MET A 466 -4.33 -33.57 -30.70
CA MET A 466 -3.61 -33.44 -29.44
C MET A 466 -4.45 -33.98 -28.27
N ASN A 467 -3.79 -34.62 -27.31
CA ASN A 467 -4.42 -35.26 -26.16
C ASN A 467 -3.73 -34.84 -24.87
N ASN A 468 -4.51 -34.48 -23.84
CA ASN A 468 -4.04 -33.96 -22.55
C ASN A 468 -3.18 -32.68 -22.65
N HIS A 469 -3.42 -31.83 -23.64
CA HIS A 469 -2.85 -30.49 -23.71
C HIS A 469 -3.55 -29.52 -22.75
N ILE A 470 -2.92 -28.38 -22.51
CA ILE A 470 -3.51 -27.22 -21.83
C ILE A 470 -3.95 -26.25 -22.93
N LEU A 471 -5.25 -25.95 -22.99
CA LEU A 471 -5.80 -24.95 -23.90
C LEU A 471 -5.88 -23.60 -23.17
N VAL A 472 -5.29 -22.55 -23.74
CA VAL A 472 -5.36 -21.18 -23.24
C VAL A 472 -6.14 -20.34 -24.23
N CYS A 473 -7.27 -19.79 -23.80
CA CYS A 473 -8.15 -18.93 -24.59
C CYS A 473 -7.91 -17.47 -24.22
N LEU A 474 -7.37 -16.69 -25.16
CA LEU A 474 -7.12 -15.25 -25.03
C LEU A 474 -8.08 -14.49 -25.94
N GLN A 475 -8.72 -13.44 -25.41
CA GLN A 475 -9.79 -12.76 -26.14
C GLN A 475 -9.30 -11.78 -27.21
N GLN A 476 -8.24 -11.00 -26.96
CA GLN A 476 -7.79 -9.95 -27.88
C GLN A 476 -6.34 -10.13 -28.30
N LYS A 477 -5.41 -10.24 -27.35
CA LYS A 477 -3.97 -10.25 -27.62
C LYS A 477 -3.23 -11.28 -26.77
N VAL A 478 -2.05 -11.68 -27.24
CA VAL A 478 -1.08 -12.40 -26.40
C VAL A 478 -0.33 -11.41 -25.49
N THR A 479 -1.02 -10.86 -24.49
CA THR A 479 -0.38 -10.12 -23.40
C THR A 479 0.03 -11.07 -22.27
N ASN A 480 0.91 -10.63 -21.36
CA ASN A 480 1.10 -11.19 -20.01
C ASN A 480 0.92 -12.72 -19.84
N ILE A 481 1.60 -13.52 -20.66
CA ILE A 481 1.54 -15.00 -20.60
C ILE A 481 2.89 -15.66 -20.24
N PHE A 482 3.99 -14.89 -20.24
CA PHE A 482 5.34 -15.41 -20.00
C PHE A 482 5.48 -16.13 -18.65
N LYS A 483 4.91 -15.58 -17.57
CA LYS A 483 5.01 -16.21 -16.24
C LYS A 483 4.18 -17.49 -16.18
N PHE A 484 3.00 -17.49 -16.81
CA PHE A 484 2.14 -18.68 -16.91
C PHE A 484 2.89 -19.84 -17.57
N VAL A 485 3.46 -19.62 -18.77
CA VAL A 485 4.25 -20.64 -19.49
C VAL A 485 5.50 -21.04 -18.69
N TYR A 486 6.23 -20.08 -18.11
CA TYR A 486 7.43 -20.33 -17.30
C TYR A 486 7.15 -21.31 -16.14
N ASN A 487 6.06 -21.11 -15.39
CA ASN A 487 5.69 -21.99 -14.27
C ASN A 487 5.31 -23.41 -14.75
N LEU A 488 4.73 -23.55 -15.94
CA LEU A 488 4.43 -24.82 -16.60
C LEU A 488 5.64 -25.48 -17.29
N ARG A 489 6.80 -24.83 -17.25
CA ARG A 489 8.10 -25.35 -17.71
C ARG A 489 9.13 -25.43 -16.57
N SER A 490 8.65 -25.51 -15.34
CA SER A 490 9.47 -25.64 -14.13
C SER A 490 10.26 -26.97 -14.07
N PRO A 491 11.51 -26.98 -13.56
CA PRO A 491 12.37 -28.18 -13.46
C PRO A 491 11.87 -29.22 -12.46
N TYR A 492 10.86 -28.88 -11.65
CA TYR A 492 10.22 -29.81 -10.71
C TYR A 492 9.22 -30.76 -11.41
N LEU A 493 8.95 -30.58 -12.71
CA LEU A 493 8.27 -31.57 -13.55
C LEU A 493 9.32 -32.50 -14.19
N LYS A 494 8.98 -33.79 -14.38
CA LYS A 494 9.78 -34.66 -15.25
C LYS A 494 9.59 -34.23 -16.71
N ARG A 495 10.52 -34.60 -17.59
CA ARG A 495 10.44 -34.30 -19.03
C ARG A 495 9.16 -34.86 -19.65
N ASP A 496 8.76 -36.05 -19.22
CA ASP A 496 7.60 -36.78 -19.72
C ASP A 496 6.26 -36.20 -19.21
N ASP A 497 6.29 -35.48 -18.08
CA ASP A 497 5.13 -34.79 -17.52
C ASP A 497 4.81 -33.45 -18.24
N LEU A 498 5.68 -32.99 -19.15
CA LEU A 498 5.53 -31.71 -19.85
C LEU A 498 4.37 -31.73 -20.85
N ARG A 499 3.23 -31.18 -20.41
CA ARG A 499 2.03 -30.98 -21.21
C ARG A 499 2.21 -29.89 -22.26
N ASP A 500 1.73 -30.17 -23.46
CA ASP A 500 1.68 -29.23 -24.57
C ASP A 500 0.71 -28.08 -24.26
N ILE A 501 1.06 -26.86 -24.65
CA ILE A 501 0.25 -25.66 -24.42
C ILE A 501 -0.17 -25.09 -25.77
N VAL A 502 -1.48 -25.00 -26.01
CA VAL A 502 -2.06 -24.39 -27.21
C VAL A 502 -2.68 -23.06 -26.81
N ILE A 503 -2.21 -21.96 -27.39
CA ILE A 503 -2.75 -20.61 -27.16
C ILE A 503 -3.65 -20.26 -28.35
N LEU A 504 -4.96 -20.20 -28.10
CA LEU A 504 -5.98 -19.73 -29.04
C LEU A 504 -6.20 -18.23 -28.83
N CYS A 505 -6.01 -17.43 -29.88
CA CYS A 505 -6.13 -15.97 -29.83
C CYS A 505 -6.59 -15.41 -31.18
N GLN A 506 -7.33 -14.30 -31.17
CA GLN A 506 -7.75 -13.61 -32.40
C GLN A 506 -6.55 -13.03 -33.20
N SER A 507 -5.42 -12.79 -32.52
CA SER A 507 -4.21 -12.21 -33.12
C SER A 507 -2.95 -13.01 -32.74
N LEU A 508 -1.99 -13.07 -33.67
CA LEU A 508 -0.67 -13.64 -33.41
C LEU A 508 0.12 -12.78 -32.40
N PRO A 509 1.02 -13.37 -31.59
CA PRO A 509 1.81 -12.62 -30.61
C PRO A 509 2.68 -11.55 -31.28
N GLU A 510 2.72 -10.35 -30.69
CA GLU A 510 3.62 -9.28 -31.14
C GLU A 510 5.08 -9.76 -31.13
N PRO A 511 5.95 -9.36 -32.07
CA PRO A 511 7.31 -9.90 -32.18
C PRO A 511 8.14 -9.80 -30.89
N LYS A 512 7.95 -8.71 -30.11
CA LYS A 512 8.58 -8.51 -28.79
C LYS A 512 8.14 -9.53 -27.75
N MET A 513 6.89 -10.00 -27.79
CA MET A 513 6.36 -11.03 -26.90
C MET A 513 6.81 -12.43 -27.36
N PHE A 514 6.79 -12.69 -28.67
CA PHE A 514 7.28 -13.96 -29.21
C PHE A 514 8.79 -14.16 -28.94
N GLU A 515 9.60 -13.10 -28.94
CA GLU A 515 11.01 -13.14 -28.51
C GLU A 515 11.20 -13.67 -27.08
N LEU A 516 10.20 -13.50 -26.19
CA LEU A 516 10.22 -14.04 -24.81
C LEU A 516 9.84 -15.53 -24.76
N LEU A 517 9.07 -16.01 -25.73
CA LEU A 517 8.39 -17.30 -25.70
C LEU A 517 9.04 -18.36 -26.60
N ASN A 518 9.78 -17.94 -27.63
CA ASN A 518 10.36 -18.79 -28.68
C ASN A 518 11.39 -19.86 -28.23
N ARG A 519 11.79 -19.84 -26.95
CA ARG A 519 12.66 -20.85 -26.32
C ARG A 519 11.92 -21.87 -25.46
N PHE A 520 10.62 -21.75 -25.22
CA PHE A 520 9.88 -22.74 -24.44
C PHE A 520 9.51 -23.96 -25.31
N PRO A 521 9.76 -25.20 -24.86
CA PRO A 521 9.33 -26.39 -25.58
C PRO A 521 7.81 -26.59 -25.48
N LYS A 522 7.24 -27.31 -26.46
CA LYS A 522 5.82 -27.76 -26.44
C LYS A 522 4.82 -26.62 -26.26
N LEU A 523 5.08 -25.49 -26.91
CA LEU A 523 4.20 -24.33 -26.97
C LEU A 523 3.71 -24.20 -28.42
N TYR A 524 2.44 -23.85 -28.62
CA TYR A 524 1.80 -23.72 -29.93
C TYR A 524 0.85 -22.51 -29.93
N PHE A 525 0.73 -21.85 -31.08
CA PHE A 525 -0.21 -20.73 -31.28
C PHE A 525 -1.24 -21.11 -32.34
N MET A 526 -2.48 -20.68 -32.15
CA MET A 526 -3.57 -20.90 -33.09
C MET A 526 -4.39 -19.62 -33.24
N VAL A 527 -4.67 -19.23 -34.49
CA VAL A 527 -5.50 -18.07 -34.80
C VAL A 527 -6.97 -18.49 -34.85
N GLY A 528 -7.79 -17.85 -34.02
CA GLY A 528 -9.22 -18.10 -33.91
C GLY A 528 -9.84 -17.33 -32.74
N ASN A 529 -11.16 -17.16 -32.76
CA ASN A 529 -11.89 -16.45 -31.72
C ASN A 529 -12.45 -17.48 -30.71
N PRO A 530 -12.04 -17.46 -29.42
CA PRO A 530 -12.52 -18.43 -28.43
C PRO A 530 -14.03 -18.35 -28.15
N ARG A 531 -14.74 -17.33 -28.66
CA ARG A 531 -16.21 -17.26 -28.61
C ARG A 531 -16.92 -18.12 -29.66
N TYR A 532 -16.22 -18.64 -30.67
CA TYR A 532 -16.82 -19.51 -31.69
C TYR A 532 -16.55 -21.00 -31.36
N PRO A 533 -17.61 -21.85 -31.27
CA PRO A 533 -17.44 -23.27 -30.95
C PRO A 533 -16.51 -24.02 -31.92
N ASP A 534 -16.53 -23.68 -33.21
CA ASP A 534 -15.69 -24.34 -34.22
C ASP A 534 -14.20 -24.08 -34.00
N ASP A 535 -13.82 -22.88 -33.55
CA ASP A 535 -12.43 -22.55 -33.22
C ASP A 535 -11.97 -23.26 -31.92
N LEU A 536 -12.86 -23.42 -30.93
CA LEU A 536 -12.59 -24.25 -29.75
C LEU A 536 -12.45 -25.74 -30.10
N LEU A 537 -13.30 -26.26 -31.00
CA LEU A 537 -13.22 -27.64 -31.48
C LEU A 537 -11.93 -27.87 -32.28
N ARG A 538 -11.58 -26.95 -33.19
CA ARG A 538 -10.27 -26.92 -33.88
C ARG A 538 -9.11 -26.88 -32.87
N ALA A 539 -9.22 -26.13 -31.78
CA ALA A 539 -8.21 -26.07 -30.72
C ALA A 539 -8.19 -27.33 -29.79
N GLY A 540 -8.96 -28.37 -30.12
CA GLY A 540 -8.93 -29.65 -29.44
C GLY A 540 -9.62 -29.65 -28.08
N LEU A 541 -10.59 -28.76 -27.84
CA LEU A 541 -11.30 -28.58 -26.55
C LEU A 541 -11.71 -29.91 -25.88
N LYS A 542 -12.22 -30.88 -26.65
CA LYS A 542 -12.68 -32.19 -26.15
C LYS A 542 -11.57 -33.06 -25.53
N ASN A 543 -10.32 -32.83 -25.93
CA ASN A 543 -9.16 -33.66 -25.56
C ASN A 543 -8.20 -32.93 -24.61
N ALA A 544 -8.48 -31.67 -24.28
CA ALA A 544 -7.68 -30.85 -23.38
C ALA A 544 -7.83 -31.33 -21.92
N GLN A 545 -6.71 -31.43 -21.19
CA GLN A 545 -6.72 -31.77 -19.76
C GLN A 545 -7.29 -30.63 -18.92
N GLN A 546 -7.09 -29.38 -19.36
CA GLN A 546 -7.57 -28.17 -18.72
C GLN A 546 -7.67 -27.03 -19.74
N VAL A 547 -8.71 -26.21 -19.57
CA VAL A 547 -8.90 -24.96 -20.30
C VAL A 547 -8.62 -23.80 -19.34
N VAL A 548 -7.99 -22.74 -19.84
CA VAL A 548 -7.76 -21.49 -19.11
C VAL A 548 -8.27 -20.35 -19.98
N VAL A 549 -9.34 -19.69 -19.54
CA VAL A 549 -9.80 -18.43 -20.14
C VAL A 549 -9.08 -17.28 -19.45
N ILE A 550 -8.56 -16.32 -20.21
CA ILE A 550 -7.96 -15.10 -19.68
C ILE A 550 -8.60 -13.90 -20.41
N SER A 551 -9.17 -12.97 -19.64
CA SER A 551 -9.56 -11.66 -20.14
C SER A 551 -8.35 -10.71 -20.08
N ASP A 552 -8.12 -9.95 -21.16
CA ASP A 552 -7.21 -8.79 -21.14
C ASP A 552 -7.89 -7.54 -20.52
N ALA A 553 -9.21 -7.59 -20.27
CA ALA A 553 -10.01 -6.47 -19.79
C ALA A 553 -10.56 -6.76 -18.38
N GLU A 554 -10.22 -5.88 -17.44
CA GLU A 554 -10.82 -5.77 -16.10
C GLU A 554 -11.65 -4.45 -16.05
N PRO A 555 -12.58 -4.27 -15.09
CA PRO A 555 -13.84 -3.58 -15.38
C PRO A 555 -13.77 -2.04 -15.42
N GLN A 556 -14.63 -1.45 -16.25
CA GLN A 556 -15.12 -0.09 -16.07
C GLN A 556 -16.41 -0.14 -15.24
N GLU A 557 -16.55 0.76 -14.26
CA GLU A 557 -17.58 0.71 -13.19
C GLU A 557 -19.04 0.66 -13.71
N ASN A 558 -19.31 1.18 -14.91
CA ASN A 558 -20.64 1.10 -15.53
C ASN A 558 -21.02 -0.29 -16.08
N ALA A 559 -20.19 -1.33 -15.87
CA ALA A 559 -20.25 -2.61 -16.59
C ALA A 559 -20.07 -3.87 -15.71
N GLU A 560 -20.36 -3.81 -14.40
CA GLU A 560 -20.20 -4.96 -13.47
C GLU A 560 -20.93 -6.25 -13.89
N ARG A 561 -22.00 -6.15 -14.69
CA ARG A 561 -22.75 -7.31 -15.22
C ARG A 561 -22.39 -7.69 -16.66
N SER A 562 -21.47 -6.98 -17.31
CA SER A 562 -21.11 -7.18 -18.73
C SER A 562 -19.61 -7.30 -19.01
N SER A 563 -18.76 -7.00 -18.03
CA SER A 563 -17.29 -7.15 -18.11
C SER A 563 -16.84 -8.62 -18.19
N ASP A 564 -17.41 -9.48 -17.36
CA ASP A 564 -17.11 -10.93 -17.33
C ASP A 564 -17.99 -11.77 -18.27
N SER A 565 -19.03 -11.21 -18.89
CA SER A 565 -19.89 -11.91 -19.88
C SER A 565 -19.18 -12.47 -21.13
N PRO A 566 -17.92 -12.09 -21.45
CA PRO A 566 -17.10 -12.79 -22.42
C PRO A 566 -16.30 -14.00 -21.90
N ALA A 567 -16.31 -14.26 -20.60
CA ALA A 567 -15.55 -15.31 -19.90
C ALA A 567 -16.44 -16.27 -19.09
N MET A 568 -17.65 -15.82 -18.69
CA MET A 568 -18.80 -16.67 -18.33
C MET A 568 -19.49 -17.25 -19.57
#